data_AF-A0A7V1ZWD4-F1
#
_entry.id   AF-A0A7V1ZWD4-F1
#
_cell.length_a   1.000
_cell.length_b   1.000
_cell.length_c   1.000
_cell.angle_alpha   90.00
_cell.angle_beta   90.00
_cell.angle_gamma   90.00
#
_symmetry.space_group_name_H-M   'P 1'
#
loop_
_entity.id
_entity.type
_entity.pdbx_description
1 polymer ?
#
loop_
_entity_poly.entity_id
_entity_poly.type
_entity_poly.pdbx_seq_one_letter_code
_entity_poly.pdbx_strand_id
1 'polypeptide(L)'
;MAAGKWRLLKHLIREALSDRVPISRIYEVILQSYLFLGYPKALEGMKVFRDACDKDFQPSKLNYSFRYWSEWKIRGIVLCEKVYGKKFERLLDRVGEISPELSEWMIVEGYGKVLARGVLAGVVRELCIVAILLVTSDLNQLHSHMRGAKNLGAGKRDIKETLEIAGQFCAKSKLNRGLKLFNTIFEE
;
A
#
# COMPACT_ATOMS: atom_id res chain seq x y z
N MET A 1 8.18 9.39 -0.32
CA MET A 1 7.93 9.14 -1.76
C MET A 1 6.76 9.95 -2.30
N ALA A 2 5.53 9.80 -1.77
CA ALA A 2 4.34 10.49 -2.29
C ALA A 2 4.51 12.01 -2.43
N ALA A 3 5.10 12.66 -1.42
CA ALA A 3 5.39 14.10 -1.40
C ALA A 3 6.66 14.54 -2.19
N GLY A 4 7.35 13.63 -2.88
CA GLY A 4 8.56 13.95 -3.68
C GLY A 4 9.81 14.35 -2.88
N LYS A 5 9.80 14.23 -1.55
CA LYS A 5 10.93 14.60 -0.67
C LYS A 5 12.01 13.50 -0.61
N TRP A 6 12.84 13.38 -1.64
CA TRP A 6 13.82 12.29 -1.79
C TRP A 6 14.98 12.30 -0.78
N ARG A 7 15.55 13.48 -0.47
CA ARG A 7 16.60 13.61 0.55
C ARG A 7 16.12 13.14 1.93
N LEU A 8 14.90 13.55 2.29
CA LEU A 8 14.26 13.13 3.53
C LEU A 8 13.95 11.63 3.53
N LEU A 9 13.50 11.07 2.40
CA LEU A 9 13.31 9.61 2.28
C LEU A 9 14.61 8.85 2.58
N LYS A 10 15.76 9.31 2.05
CA LYS A 10 17.07 8.69 2.33
C LYS A 10 17.39 8.69 3.83
N HIS A 11 17.11 9.79 4.51
CA HIS A 11 17.30 9.91 5.96
C HIS A 11 16.39 8.96 6.73
N LEU A 12 15.08 8.95 6.45
CA LEU A 12 14.10 8.08 7.11
C LEU A 12 14.38 6.59 6.89
N ILE A 13 14.91 6.20 5.73
CA ILE A 13 15.34 4.81 5.48
C ILE A 13 16.50 4.44 6.41
N ARG A 14 17.50 5.31 6.58
CA ARG A 14 18.64 5.06 7.47
C ARG A 14 18.23 5.01 8.93
N GLU A 15 17.31 5.89 9.34
CA GLU A 15 16.72 5.88 10.67
C GLU A 15 15.98 4.57 10.93
N ALA A 16 15.10 4.14 10.04
CA ALA A 16 14.40 2.86 10.17
C ALA A 16 15.35 1.66 10.27
N LEU A 17 16.47 1.66 9.53
CA LEU A 17 17.51 0.63 9.64
C LEU A 17 18.22 0.68 11.00
N SER A 18 18.52 1.88 11.52
CA SER A 18 19.09 2.07 12.85
C SER A 18 18.15 1.54 13.95
N ASP A 19 16.85 1.71 13.75
CA ASP A 19 15.78 1.17 14.60
C ASP A 19 15.50 -0.32 14.37
N ARG A 20 16.38 -0.99 13.62
CA ARG A 20 16.34 -2.44 13.33
C ARG A 20 15.09 -2.88 12.56
N VAL A 21 14.44 -1.99 11.80
CA VAL A 21 13.42 -2.39 10.83
C VAL A 21 14.10 -3.26 9.76
N PRO A 22 13.62 -4.50 9.50
CA PRO A 22 14.23 -5.35 8.50
C PRO A 22 14.27 -4.67 7.13
N ILE A 23 15.45 -4.67 6.49
CA ILE A 23 15.67 -4.08 5.17
C ILE A 23 14.67 -4.58 4.10
N SER A 24 14.27 -5.85 4.20
CA SER A 24 13.26 -6.47 3.34
C SER A 24 11.88 -5.83 3.46
N ARG A 25 11.49 -5.38 4.67
CA ARG A 25 10.24 -4.66 4.89
C ARG A 25 10.26 -3.28 4.27
N ILE A 26 11.36 -2.55 4.41
CA ILE A 26 11.53 -1.22 3.77
C ILE A 26 11.45 -1.36 2.25
N TYR A 27 12.14 -2.36 1.69
CA TYR A 27 12.07 -2.68 0.27
C TYR A 27 10.63 -2.91 -0.20
N GLU A 28 9.84 -3.69 0.54
CA GLU A 28 8.45 -3.99 0.18
C GLU A 28 7.51 -2.78 0.24
N VAL A 29 7.69 -1.87 1.21
CA VAL A 29 6.92 -0.62 1.28
C VAL A 29 7.19 0.26 0.06
N ILE A 30 8.44 0.34 -0.37
CA ILE A 30 8.84 1.11 -1.55
C ILE A 30 8.35 0.42 -2.82
N LEU A 31 8.51 -0.90 -2.91
CA LEU A 31 8.08 -1.68 -4.06
C LEU A 31 6.58 -1.52 -4.29
N GLN A 32 5.72 -1.78 -3.29
CA GLN A 32 4.25 -1.71 -3.48
C GLN A 32 3.74 -0.33 -3.92
N SER A 33 4.52 0.73 -3.68
CA SER A 33 4.10 2.09 -4.01
C SER A 33 3.83 2.32 -5.50
N TYR A 34 4.34 1.47 -6.42
CA TYR A 34 4.08 1.64 -7.85
C TYR A 34 2.60 1.52 -8.21
N LEU A 35 1.81 0.78 -7.43
CA LEU A 35 0.37 0.66 -7.63
C LEU A 35 -0.37 2.00 -7.44
N PHE A 36 0.19 2.91 -6.63
CA PHE A 36 -0.49 4.15 -6.21
C PHE A 36 0.24 5.41 -6.66
N LEU A 37 1.56 5.33 -6.88
CA LEU A 37 2.40 6.44 -7.32
C LEU A 37 2.89 6.30 -8.77
N GLY A 38 2.61 5.16 -9.41
CA GLY A 38 3.12 4.82 -10.73
C GLY A 38 4.58 4.33 -10.71
N TYR A 39 4.97 3.64 -11.78
CA TYR A 39 6.30 3.08 -11.95
C TYR A 39 7.44 4.10 -11.81
N PRO A 40 7.39 5.31 -12.39
CA PRO A 40 8.50 6.27 -12.30
C PRO A 40 8.83 6.67 -10.86
N LYS A 41 7.83 7.01 -10.04
CA LYS A 41 8.06 7.38 -8.64
C LYS A 41 8.54 6.20 -7.79
N ALA A 42 8.04 5.00 -8.06
CA ALA A 42 8.52 3.81 -7.38
C ALA A 42 9.99 3.52 -7.69
N LEU A 43 10.39 3.66 -8.97
CA LEU A 43 11.77 3.50 -9.41
C LEU A 43 12.71 4.52 -8.75
N GLU A 44 12.33 5.81 -8.69
CA GLU A 44 13.11 6.84 -7.99
C GLU A 44 13.24 6.54 -6.49
N GLY A 45 12.16 6.09 -5.84
CA GLY A 45 12.23 5.64 -4.45
C GLY A 45 13.16 4.45 -4.26
N MET A 46 13.18 3.51 -5.21
CA MET A 46 14.06 2.35 -5.17
C MET A 46 15.53 2.72 -5.37
N LYS A 47 15.84 3.72 -6.20
CA LYS A 47 17.21 4.28 -6.31
C LYS A 47 17.66 4.86 -4.96
N VAL A 48 16.80 5.66 -4.32
CA VAL A 48 17.10 6.22 -2.99
C VAL A 48 17.32 5.12 -1.95
N PHE A 49 16.53 4.04 -2.00
CA PHE A 49 16.73 2.87 -1.14
C PHE A 49 18.09 2.21 -1.37
N ARG A 50 18.47 1.94 -2.63
CA ARG A 50 19.79 1.36 -2.97
C ARG A 50 20.96 2.23 -2.51
N ASP A 51 20.79 3.55 -2.55
CA ASP A 51 21.77 4.52 -2.07
C ASP A 51 21.85 4.64 -0.54
N ALA A 52 20.81 4.18 0.18
CA ALA A 52 20.69 4.29 1.63
C ALA A 52 21.11 3.01 2.36
N CYS A 53 21.06 1.88 1.68
CA CYS A 53 21.13 0.53 2.26
C CYS A 53 22.38 -0.23 1.81
N ASP A 54 22.58 -1.41 2.41
CA ASP A 54 23.61 -2.37 2.00
C ASP A 54 23.45 -2.77 0.53
N LYS A 55 24.57 -2.72 -0.21
CA LYS A 55 24.63 -3.10 -1.63
C LYS A 55 24.48 -4.62 -1.81
N ASP A 56 24.75 -5.40 -0.78
CA ASP A 56 24.68 -6.86 -0.82
C ASP A 56 23.25 -7.39 -0.59
N PHE A 57 22.31 -6.52 -0.19
CA PHE A 57 20.91 -6.91 -0.04
C PHE A 57 20.30 -7.38 -1.37
N GLN A 58 19.91 -8.66 -1.40
CA GLN A 58 19.18 -9.27 -2.49
C GLN A 58 17.70 -9.47 -2.10
N PRO A 59 16.75 -8.76 -2.75
CA PRO A 59 15.33 -8.99 -2.48
C PRO A 59 14.90 -10.36 -3.01
N SER A 60 13.85 -10.93 -2.41
CA SER A 60 13.23 -12.15 -2.93
C SER A 60 12.70 -11.91 -4.33
N LYS A 61 13.31 -12.61 -5.31
CA LYS A 61 12.91 -12.53 -6.71
C LYS A 61 11.62 -13.30 -6.92
N LEU A 62 10.66 -12.67 -7.61
CA LEU A 62 9.55 -13.41 -8.18
C LEU A 62 10.08 -14.25 -9.35
N ASN A 63 9.52 -15.44 -9.48
CA ASN A 63 9.66 -16.21 -10.71
C ASN A 63 8.49 -15.82 -11.63
N TYR A 64 8.82 -15.37 -12.83
CA TYR A 64 7.86 -14.89 -13.81
C TYR A 64 7.64 -16.01 -14.83
N SER A 65 6.68 -16.87 -14.54
CA SER A 65 6.23 -17.93 -15.45
C SER A 65 4.70 -17.97 -15.46
N PHE A 66 4.12 -18.55 -16.51
CA PHE A 66 2.66 -18.69 -16.65
C PHE A 66 2.02 -19.38 -15.43
N ARG A 67 2.73 -20.31 -14.78
CA ARG A 67 2.22 -21.01 -13.58
C ARG A 67 1.93 -20.05 -12.41
N TYR A 68 2.72 -18.98 -12.28
CA TYR A 68 2.54 -18.00 -11.21
C TYR A 68 1.34 -17.08 -11.42
N TRP A 69 0.83 -16.97 -12.65
CA TRP A 69 -0.39 -16.20 -12.89
C TRP A 69 -1.57 -16.77 -12.11
N SER A 70 -1.77 -18.10 -12.17
CA SER A 70 -2.84 -18.77 -11.42
C SER A 70 -2.64 -18.64 -9.92
N GLU A 71 -1.40 -18.77 -9.43
CA GLU A 71 -1.08 -18.58 -8.01
C GLU A 71 -1.36 -17.15 -7.54
N TRP A 72 -0.99 -16.14 -8.34
CA TRP A 72 -1.26 -14.73 -8.04
C TRP A 72 -2.74 -14.45 -8.05
N LYS A 73 -3.50 -15.01 -8.99
CA LYS A 73 -4.96 -14.88 -9.02
C LYS A 73 -5.58 -15.44 -7.74
N ILE A 74 -5.24 -16.67 -7.36
CA ILE A 74 -5.79 -17.35 -6.17
C ILE A 74 -5.48 -16.55 -4.90
N ARG A 75 -4.21 -16.21 -4.67
CA ARG A 75 -3.85 -15.46 -3.45
C ARG A 75 -4.37 -14.02 -3.48
N GLY A 76 -4.56 -13.44 -4.66
CA GLY A 76 -5.16 -12.14 -4.87
C GLY A 76 -6.63 -12.12 -4.47
N ILE A 77 -7.41 -13.12 -4.87
CA ILE A 77 -8.79 -13.33 -4.42
C ILE A 77 -8.83 -13.44 -2.90
N VAL A 78 -8.03 -14.34 -2.32
CA VAL A 78 -7.99 -14.57 -0.86
C VAL A 78 -7.67 -13.28 -0.09
N LEU A 79 -6.72 -12.47 -0.54
CA LEU A 79 -6.40 -11.21 0.11
C LEU A 79 -7.52 -10.18 -0.08
N CYS A 80 -8.02 -10.01 -1.31
CA CYS A 80 -9.05 -9.03 -1.63
C CYS A 80 -10.35 -9.32 -0.87
N GLU A 81 -10.74 -10.59 -0.71
CA GLU A 81 -11.86 -11.01 0.14
C GLU A 81 -11.69 -10.59 1.60
N LYS A 82 -10.47 -10.72 2.15
CA LYS A 82 -10.19 -10.24 3.52
C LYS A 82 -10.28 -8.72 3.62
N VAL A 83 -9.87 -7.99 2.57
CA VAL A 83 -9.93 -6.52 2.53
C VAL A 83 -11.36 -6.01 2.43
N TYR A 84 -12.23 -6.63 1.61
CA TYR A 84 -13.58 -6.13 1.34
C TYR A 84 -14.72 -6.88 2.04
N GLY A 85 -14.45 -8.06 2.58
CA GLY A 85 -15.45 -8.93 3.21
C GLY A 85 -16.64 -9.19 2.28
N LYS A 86 -17.86 -9.03 2.82
CA LYS A 86 -19.13 -9.21 2.08
C LYS A 86 -19.29 -8.32 0.83
N LYS A 87 -18.42 -7.32 0.63
CA LYS A 87 -18.46 -6.41 -0.53
C LYS A 87 -17.55 -6.87 -1.68
N PHE A 88 -16.82 -7.97 -1.53
CA PHE A 88 -15.85 -8.45 -2.52
C PHE A 88 -16.47 -8.70 -3.91
N GLU A 89 -17.52 -9.52 -4.01
CA GLU A 89 -18.16 -9.83 -5.30
C GLU A 89 -18.67 -8.56 -5.98
N ARG A 90 -19.40 -7.73 -5.21
CA ARG A 90 -19.92 -6.44 -5.70
C ARG A 90 -18.83 -5.47 -6.17
N LEU A 91 -17.63 -5.53 -5.58
CA LEU A 91 -16.50 -4.74 -6.06
C LEU A 91 -16.05 -5.24 -7.44
N LEU A 92 -15.90 -6.56 -7.61
CA LEU A 92 -15.47 -7.15 -8.87
C LEU A 92 -16.46 -6.89 -10.00
N ASP A 93 -17.76 -7.00 -9.74
CA ASP A 93 -18.80 -6.71 -10.72
C ASP A 93 -18.69 -5.26 -11.19
N ARG A 94 -18.64 -4.30 -10.25
CA ARG A 94 -18.56 -2.87 -10.58
C ARG A 94 -17.28 -2.51 -11.33
N VAL A 95 -16.13 -3.06 -10.92
CA VAL A 95 -14.88 -2.79 -11.63
C VAL A 95 -14.90 -3.46 -13.00
N GLY A 96 -15.49 -4.65 -13.14
CA GLY A 96 -15.65 -5.34 -14.40
C GLY A 96 -16.57 -4.62 -15.39
N GLU A 97 -17.65 -4.01 -14.90
CA GLU A 97 -18.54 -3.13 -15.69
C GLU A 97 -17.79 -1.90 -16.22
N ILE A 98 -16.82 -1.37 -15.46
CA ILE A 98 -15.99 -0.23 -15.88
C ILE A 98 -14.90 -0.68 -16.86
N SER A 99 -14.18 -1.75 -16.53
CA SER A 99 -13.16 -2.39 -17.38
C SER A 99 -12.87 -3.81 -16.88
N PRO A 100 -13.12 -4.83 -17.71
CA PRO A 100 -12.76 -6.22 -17.42
C PRO A 100 -11.26 -6.39 -17.11
N GLU A 101 -10.40 -5.67 -17.82
CA GLU A 101 -8.95 -5.70 -17.63
C GLU A 101 -8.56 -5.15 -16.26
N LEU A 102 -9.14 -4.02 -15.83
CA LEU A 102 -8.86 -3.48 -14.51
C LEU A 102 -9.36 -4.38 -13.39
N SER A 103 -10.47 -5.09 -13.58
CA SER A 103 -10.96 -6.07 -12.61
C SER A 103 -9.99 -7.24 -12.46
N GLU A 104 -9.53 -7.81 -13.59
CA GLU A 104 -8.57 -8.91 -13.61
C GLU A 104 -7.20 -8.47 -13.06
N TRP A 105 -6.69 -7.30 -13.47
CA TRP A 105 -5.40 -6.79 -13.02
C TRP A 105 -5.43 -6.40 -11.55
N MET A 106 -6.53 -5.83 -11.04
CA MET A 106 -6.67 -5.56 -9.61
C MET A 106 -6.41 -6.83 -8.79
N ILE A 107 -6.97 -7.97 -9.20
CA ILE A 107 -6.78 -9.25 -8.53
C ILE A 107 -5.38 -9.83 -8.77
N VAL A 108 -4.96 -9.98 -10.03
CA VAL A 108 -3.70 -10.68 -10.36
C VAL A 108 -2.49 -9.81 -10.04
N GLU A 109 -2.49 -8.56 -10.49
CA GLU A 109 -1.37 -7.62 -10.31
C GLU A 109 -1.38 -7.04 -8.90
N GLY A 110 -2.47 -6.37 -8.53
CA GLY A 110 -2.58 -5.62 -7.28
C GLY A 110 -2.52 -6.52 -6.06
N TYR A 111 -3.61 -7.25 -5.81
CA TYR A 111 -3.72 -8.10 -4.62
C TYR A 111 -2.79 -9.31 -4.70
N GLY A 112 -2.74 -9.97 -5.85
CA GLY A 112 -1.96 -11.16 -6.10
C GLY A 112 -0.48 -10.87 -6.08
N LYS A 113 0.07 -10.34 -7.16
CA LYS A 113 1.51 -10.22 -7.40
C LYS A 113 2.21 -9.35 -6.35
N VAL A 114 1.56 -8.27 -5.91
CA VAL A 114 2.18 -7.25 -5.04
C VAL A 114 1.77 -7.39 -3.57
N LEU A 115 0.49 -7.21 -3.26
CA LEU A 115 0.07 -7.02 -1.86
C LEU A 115 0.05 -8.33 -1.06
N ALA A 116 -0.14 -9.49 -1.69
CA ALA A 116 -0.10 -10.79 -1.02
C ALA A 116 1.31 -11.35 -0.78
N ARG A 117 2.38 -10.60 -1.10
CA ARG A 117 3.76 -11.01 -0.79
C ARG A 117 3.98 -11.09 0.73
N GLY A 118 4.42 -12.25 1.22
CA GLY A 118 4.48 -12.57 2.66
C GLY A 118 5.55 -11.86 3.51
N VAL A 119 6.35 -10.94 2.96
CA VAL A 119 7.40 -10.22 3.69
C VAL A 119 6.82 -9.15 4.63
N LEU A 120 5.69 -8.55 4.24
CA LEU A 120 4.92 -7.61 5.07
C LEU A 120 3.52 -8.16 5.33
N ALA A 121 3.05 -8.03 6.57
CA ALA A 121 1.68 -8.33 6.92
C ALA A 121 0.71 -7.42 6.17
N GLY A 122 -0.45 -7.96 5.76
CA GLY A 122 -1.45 -7.21 4.98
C GLY A 122 -1.91 -5.93 5.67
N VAL A 123 -2.11 -5.96 6.99
CA VAL A 123 -2.49 -4.77 7.78
C VAL A 123 -1.46 -3.65 7.69
N VAL A 124 -0.16 -3.98 7.71
CA VAL A 124 0.92 -2.99 7.57
C VAL A 124 0.96 -2.43 6.16
N ARG A 125 0.71 -3.26 5.14
CA ARG A 125 0.62 -2.79 3.75
C ARG A 125 -0.49 -1.76 3.59
N GLU A 126 -1.69 -2.08 4.08
CA GLU A 126 -2.84 -1.17 4.03
C GLU A 126 -2.56 0.16 4.75
N LEU A 127 -1.93 0.15 5.92
CA LEU A 127 -1.55 1.39 6.61
C LEU A 127 -0.55 2.22 5.79
N CYS A 128 0.45 1.60 5.17
CA CYS A 128 1.35 2.32 4.26
C CYS A 128 0.63 2.87 3.02
N ILE A 129 -0.37 2.17 2.51
CA ILE A 129 -1.20 2.62 1.38
C ILE A 129 -2.07 3.81 1.80
N VAL A 130 -2.72 3.75 2.97
CA VAL A 130 -3.46 4.88 3.58
C VAL A 130 -2.58 6.12 3.68
N ALA A 131 -1.33 5.97 4.13
CA ALA A 131 -0.38 7.08 4.19
C ALA A 131 -0.09 7.70 2.80
N ILE A 132 0.11 6.85 1.77
CA ILE A 132 0.30 7.32 0.38
C ILE A 132 -0.94 8.09 -0.09
N LEU A 133 -2.12 7.50 0.04
CA LEU A 133 -3.38 8.02 -0.50
C LEU A 133 -3.82 9.32 0.20
N LEU A 134 -3.48 9.49 1.48
CA LEU A 134 -3.68 10.78 2.16
C LEU A 134 -2.82 11.88 1.56
N VAL A 135 -1.54 11.61 1.30
CA VAL A 135 -0.62 12.60 0.74
C VAL A 135 -0.99 12.96 -0.71
N THR A 136 -1.36 11.96 -1.51
CA THR A 136 -1.80 12.17 -2.91
C THR A 136 -3.20 12.78 -3.00
N SER A 137 -4.04 12.63 -1.95
CA SER A 137 -5.42 13.12 -1.86
C SER A 137 -6.43 12.34 -2.70
N ASP A 138 -6.21 11.05 -2.89
CA ASP A 138 -7.11 10.14 -3.60
C ASP A 138 -8.22 9.63 -2.66
N LEU A 139 -9.20 10.49 -2.36
CA LEU A 139 -10.14 10.27 -1.25
C LEU A 139 -10.99 8.99 -1.35
N ASN A 140 -11.42 8.61 -2.55
CA ASN A 140 -12.21 7.39 -2.74
C ASN A 140 -11.38 6.13 -2.42
N GLN A 141 -10.13 6.11 -2.87
CA GLN A 141 -9.19 5.04 -2.56
C GLN A 141 -8.81 5.05 -1.08
N LEU A 142 -8.54 6.24 -0.52
CA LEU A 142 -8.22 6.40 0.91
C LEU A 142 -9.31 5.80 1.80
N HIS A 143 -10.58 6.10 1.50
CA HIS A 143 -11.71 5.52 2.23
C HIS A 143 -11.74 3.99 2.13
N SER A 144 -11.62 3.42 0.92
CA SER A 144 -11.62 1.97 0.72
C SER A 144 -10.46 1.28 1.45
N HIS A 145 -9.25 1.83 1.39
CA HIS A 145 -8.06 1.26 2.04
C HIS A 145 -8.08 1.43 3.57
N MET A 146 -8.68 2.49 4.13
CA MET A 146 -8.91 2.58 5.58
C MET A 146 -9.89 1.50 6.07
N ARG A 147 -10.96 1.21 5.30
CA ARG A 147 -11.87 0.09 5.61
C ARG A 147 -11.16 -1.26 5.45
N GLY A 148 -10.32 -1.38 4.43
CA GLY A 148 -9.43 -2.53 4.22
C GLY A 148 -8.51 -2.80 5.40
N ALA A 149 -7.79 -1.77 5.86
CA ALA A 149 -6.96 -1.84 7.06
C ALA A 149 -7.74 -2.30 8.29
N LYS A 150 -8.93 -1.72 8.53
CA LYS A 150 -9.84 -2.12 9.63
C LYS A 150 -10.23 -3.59 9.52
N ASN A 151 -10.62 -4.06 8.34
CA ASN A 151 -11.01 -5.46 8.10
C ASN A 151 -9.85 -6.44 8.27
N LEU A 152 -8.61 -6.00 8.02
CA LEU A 152 -7.39 -6.77 8.30
C LEU A 152 -6.92 -6.67 9.77
N GLY A 153 -7.67 -5.98 10.62
CA GLY A 153 -7.41 -5.91 12.07
C GLY A 153 -6.66 -4.67 12.55
N ALA A 154 -6.46 -3.64 11.71
CA ALA A 154 -5.93 -2.36 12.18
C ALA A 154 -6.90 -1.73 13.19
N GLY A 155 -6.37 -1.32 14.35
CA GLY A 155 -7.15 -0.60 15.34
C GLY A 155 -7.49 0.82 14.89
N LYS A 156 -8.50 1.41 15.55
CA LYS A 156 -8.85 2.83 15.38
C LYS A 156 -7.64 3.75 15.58
N ARG A 157 -6.77 3.40 16.55
CA ARG A 157 -5.54 4.12 16.86
C ARG A 157 -4.53 4.05 15.72
N ASP A 158 -4.26 2.86 15.18
CA ASP A 158 -3.25 2.66 14.13
C ASP A 158 -3.55 3.49 12.88
N ILE A 159 -4.82 3.53 12.45
CA ILE A 159 -5.23 4.32 11.29
C ILE A 159 -5.15 5.81 11.59
N LYS A 160 -5.55 6.25 12.79
CA LYS A 160 -5.47 7.66 13.18
C LYS A 160 -4.02 8.15 13.21
N GLU A 161 -3.13 7.42 13.87
CA GLU A 161 -1.70 7.74 13.93
C GLU A 161 -1.07 7.73 12.52
N THR A 162 -1.47 6.79 11.67
CA THR A 162 -1.05 6.77 10.25
C THR A 162 -1.44 8.05 9.51
N LEU A 163 -2.67 8.53 9.69
CA LEU A 163 -3.13 9.79 9.09
C LEU A 163 -2.35 11.00 9.65
N GLU A 164 -2.09 11.04 10.95
CA GLU A 164 -1.35 12.12 11.60
C GLU A 164 0.11 12.18 11.13
N ILE A 165 0.80 11.03 11.06
CA ILE A 165 2.16 10.92 10.52
C ILE A 165 2.20 11.36 9.06
N ALA A 166 1.33 10.80 8.22
CA ALA A 166 1.27 11.16 6.80
C ALA A 166 0.85 12.63 6.59
N GLY A 167 0.05 13.18 7.50
CA GLY A 167 -0.40 14.57 7.52
C GLY A 167 0.75 15.58 7.60
N GLN A 168 1.90 15.20 8.18
CA GLN A 168 3.10 16.04 8.21
C GLN A 168 3.71 16.28 6.82
N PHE A 169 3.32 15.49 5.82
CA PHE A 169 3.84 15.53 4.45
C PHE A 169 2.86 16.13 3.44
N CYS A 170 1.73 16.66 3.89
CA CYS A 170 0.71 17.24 3.02
C CYS A 170 0.09 18.51 3.64
N ALA A 171 -0.76 19.21 2.87
CA ALA A 171 -1.45 20.39 3.39
C ALA A 171 -2.47 19.98 4.47
N LYS A 172 -2.66 20.84 5.49
CA LYS A 172 -3.64 20.61 6.57
C LYS A 172 -5.05 20.30 6.05
N SER A 173 -5.44 20.88 4.92
CA SER A 173 -6.73 20.60 4.27
C SER A 173 -6.87 19.16 3.75
N LYS A 174 -5.77 18.50 3.35
CA LYS A 174 -5.76 17.07 2.98
C LYS A 174 -5.95 16.20 4.23
N LEU A 175 -5.21 16.50 5.32
CA LEU A 175 -5.37 15.82 6.60
C LEU A 175 -6.81 15.92 7.12
N ASN A 176 -7.40 17.12 7.12
CA ASN A 176 -8.78 17.31 7.59
C ASN A 176 -9.80 16.48 6.80
N ARG A 177 -9.63 16.36 5.47
CA ARG A 177 -10.49 15.50 4.65
C ARG A 177 -10.29 14.01 4.96
N GLY A 178 -9.06 13.58 5.20
CA GLY A 178 -8.75 12.22 5.67
C GLY A 178 -9.38 11.90 7.02
N LEU A 179 -9.26 12.81 8.00
CA LEU A 179 -9.87 12.66 9.33
C LEU A 179 -11.40 12.64 9.27
N LYS A 180 -12.02 13.40 8.36
CA LYS A 180 -13.47 13.32 8.13
C LYS A 180 -13.90 11.93 7.66
N LEU A 181 -13.17 11.33 6.71
CA LEU A 181 -13.42 9.95 6.26
C LEU A 181 -13.14 8.91 7.36
N PHE A 182 -12.12 9.15 8.19
CA PHE A 182 -11.84 8.30 9.34
C PHE A 182 -13.01 8.28 10.32
N ASN A 183 -13.56 9.45 10.67
CA ASN A 183 -14.72 9.53 11.55
C ASN A 183 -15.92 8.76 10.98
N THR A 184 -16.22 8.90 9.69
CA THR A 184 -17.32 8.14 9.07
C THR A 184 -17.12 6.60 9.13
N ILE A 185 -15.89 6.10 9.22
CA ILE A 185 -15.61 4.65 9.29
C ILE A 185 -15.72 4.10 10.72
N PHE A 186 -15.55 4.95 11.74
CA PHE A 186 -15.46 4.56 13.15
C PHE A 186 -16.56 5.14 14.05
N GLU A 187 -17.44 5.97 13.49
CA GLU A 187 -18.70 6.42 14.12
C GLU A 187 -19.91 5.63 13.57
N GLU A 188 -19.74 4.86 12.49
CA GLU A 188 -20.58 3.71 12.09
C GLU A 188 -20.32 2.49 12.98
#